data_AF-W5LX35-F1
#
_entry.id   AF-W5LX35-F1
#
_cell.length_a   1.000
_cell.length_b   1.000
_cell.length_c   1.000
_cell.angle_alpha   90.00
_cell.angle_beta   90.00
_cell.angle_gamma   90.00
#
_symmetry.space_group_name_H-M   'P 1'
#
loop_
_entity.id
_entity.type
_entity.pdbx_description
1 polymer ?
#
loop_
_entity_poly.entity_id
_entity_poly.type
_entity_poly.pdbx_seq_one_letter_code
_entity_poly.pdbx_strand_id
1 'polypeptide(L)'
;TYRTMIPLILLLGTLGLFAQGSSGQVVLTQSPAQSVLPGSSVSVSCTASQSVSSYLHWYLQKPGQAPQLLVYYATNRQSGVPDRFTGSYSGAVFTLKITGVQAEDAGDYYCQQSNSFPLTQ
;
A
#
# COMPACT_ATOMS: atom_id res chain seq x y z
N THR A 1 26.78 -16.10 16.99
CA THR A 1 25.44 -16.73 16.97
C THR A 1 24.82 -16.50 15.61
N TYR A 2 25.15 -17.35 14.64
CA TYR A 2 24.53 -17.33 13.31
C TYR A 2 23.18 -18.04 13.42
N ARG A 3 22.09 -17.28 13.50
CA ARG A 3 20.76 -17.86 13.38
C ARG A 3 20.44 -17.94 11.89
N THR A 4 20.58 -19.14 11.35
CA THR A 4 20.31 -19.54 9.97
C THR A 4 18.92 -19.04 9.53
N MET A 5 18.87 -18.20 8.49
CA MET A 5 17.64 -17.90 7.76
C MET A 5 17.48 -18.94 6.66
N ILE A 6 16.59 -19.91 6.89
CA ILE A 6 16.29 -20.98 5.92
C ILE A 6 15.27 -20.41 4.91
N PRO A 7 15.56 -20.32 3.60
CA PRO A 7 14.57 -19.94 2.60
C PRO A 7 13.73 -21.16 2.22
N LEU A 8 12.40 -21.02 2.23
CA LEU A 8 11.49 -22.05 1.73
C LEU A 8 11.37 -21.92 0.21
N ILE A 9 11.92 -22.89 -0.53
CA ILE A 9 11.80 -23.01 -1.98
C ILE A 9 10.54 -23.81 -2.31
N LEU A 10 9.65 -23.27 -3.16
CA LEU A 10 8.50 -23.97 -3.74
C LEU A 10 8.67 -24.06 -5.28
N LEU A 11 8.67 -25.27 -5.83
CA LEU A 11 8.66 -25.64 -7.26
C LEU A 11 7.42 -26.55 -7.45
N LEU A 12 6.61 -26.60 -8.52
CA LEU A 12 6.54 -26.07 -9.89
C LEU A 12 5.08 -26.25 -10.38
N GLY A 13 4.66 -25.49 -11.39
CA GLY A 13 3.46 -25.79 -12.18
C GLY A 13 3.16 -24.72 -13.23
N THR A 14 3.74 -24.84 -14.45
CA THR A 14 3.35 -24.00 -15.59
C THR A 14 2.11 -24.57 -16.27
N LEU A 15 0.99 -23.85 -16.25
CA LEU A 15 -0.20 -24.17 -17.04
C LEU A 15 -0.91 -22.91 -17.56
N GLY A 16 -0.92 -22.78 -18.90
CA GLY A 16 -1.99 -22.16 -19.70
C GLY A 16 -2.12 -20.64 -19.71
N LEU A 17 -1.70 -20.01 -20.82
CA LEU A 17 -2.18 -18.68 -21.24
C LEU A 17 -3.68 -18.74 -21.51
N PHE A 18 -4.49 -18.15 -20.62
CA PHE A 18 -5.84 -17.71 -20.97
C PHE A 18 -5.79 -16.20 -21.25
N ALA A 19 -5.73 -15.86 -22.53
CA ALA A 19 -6.09 -14.52 -22.97
C ALA A 19 -7.61 -14.40 -22.94
N GLN A 20 -8.14 -13.90 -21.82
CA GLN A 20 -9.48 -13.31 -21.80
C GLN A 20 -9.28 -11.82 -21.56
N GLY A 21 -9.58 -11.01 -22.58
CA GLY A 21 -9.75 -9.57 -22.44
C GLY A 21 -10.93 -9.31 -21.51
N SER A 22 -10.66 -9.34 -20.20
CA SER A 22 -11.58 -8.93 -19.17
C SER A 22 -11.61 -7.40 -19.16
N SER A 23 -12.79 -6.80 -19.04
CA SER A 23 -12.89 -5.37 -18.71
C SER A 23 -12.15 -5.19 -17.38
N GLY A 24 -10.94 -4.65 -17.46
CA GLY A 24 -9.86 -4.93 -16.52
C GLY A 24 -10.20 -4.53 -15.10
N GLN A 25 -10.36 -5.51 -14.20
CA GLN A 25 -10.37 -5.25 -12.78
C GLN A 25 -9.05 -4.55 -12.39
N VAL A 26 -9.16 -3.43 -11.69
CA VAL A 26 -7.96 -2.77 -11.15
C VAL A 26 -7.40 -3.67 -10.06
N VAL A 27 -6.12 -3.98 -10.13
CA VAL A 27 -5.37 -4.73 -9.11
C VAL A 27 -4.37 -3.77 -8.48
N LEU A 28 -4.27 -3.76 -7.16
CA LEU A 28 -3.30 -2.98 -6.41
C LEU A 28 -2.21 -3.88 -5.86
N THR A 29 -0.96 -3.51 -6.08
CA THR A 29 0.22 -4.21 -5.55
C THR A 29 0.99 -3.26 -4.64
N GLN A 30 1.16 -3.64 -3.37
CA GLN A 30 1.87 -2.83 -2.38
C GLN A 30 3.31 -3.29 -2.15
N SER A 31 4.16 -2.38 -1.68
CA SER A 31 5.48 -2.72 -1.15
C SER A 31 5.36 -3.73 0.00
N PRO A 32 6.33 -4.66 0.14
CA PRO A 32 6.32 -5.62 1.24
C PRO A 32 6.44 -4.91 2.60
N ALA A 33 6.11 -5.62 3.67
CA ALA A 33 6.26 -5.15 5.05
C ALA A 33 7.71 -4.72 5.34
N GLN A 34 7.87 -3.68 6.17
CA GLN A 34 9.16 -3.08 6.50
C GLN A 34 9.28 -2.87 8.01
N SER A 35 10.45 -3.20 8.57
CA SER A 35 10.82 -2.82 9.92
C SER A 35 11.65 -1.53 9.87
N VAL A 36 11.24 -0.52 10.61
CA VAL A 36 11.84 0.83 10.57
C VAL A 36 12.19 1.31 11.96
N LEU A 37 13.24 2.14 12.06
CA LEU A 37 13.66 2.73 13.33
C LEU A 37 12.81 3.97 13.64
N PRO A 38 12.48 4.22 14.92
CA PRO A 38 11.87 5.48 15.33
C PRO A 38 12.71 6.69 14.87
N GLY A 39 12.04 7.76 14.43
CA GLY A 39 12.67 8.97 13.90
C GLY A 39 13.14 8.87 12.44
N SER A 40 13.17 7.68 11.84
CA SER A 40 13.51 7.52 10.42
C SER A 40 12.36 7.96 9.50
N SER A 41 12.63 8.01 8.19
CA SER A 41 11.60 8.22 7.17
C SER A 41 11.39 6.93 6.37
N VAL A 42 10.13 6.61 6.08
CA VAL A 42 9.75 5.44 5.29
C VAL A 42 8.80 5.84 4.17
N SER A 43 8.76 5.05 3.10
CA SER A 43 7.79 5.18 2.02
C SER A 43 7.17 3.83 1.72
N VAL A 44 5.84 3.81 1.70
CA VAL A 44 5.01 2.68 1.29
C VAL A 44 4.52 2.98 -0.11
N SER A 45 4.70 2.05 -1.04
CA SER A 45 4.23 2.21 -2.42
C SER A 45 3.03 1.31 -2.71
N CYS A 46 2.18 1.77 -3.61
CA CYS A 46 1.05 1.04 -4.15
C CYS A 46 0.98 1.29 -5.66
N THR A 47 1.02 0.22 -6.44
CA THR A 47 0.97 0.28 -7.91
C THR A 47 -0.36 -0.30 -8.38
N ALA A 48 -1.13 0.49 -9.11
CA ALA A 48 -2.32 0.03 -9.79
C ALA A 48 -1.99 -0.60 -11.14
N SER A 49 -2.69 -1.67 -11.52
CA SER A 49 -2.54 -2.35 -12.82
C SER A 49 -2.85 -1.43 -14.02
N GLN A 50 -3.60 -0.36 -13.78
CA GLN A 50 -3.94 0.69 -14.73
C GLN A 50 -4.13 2.00 -13.97
N SER A 51 -4.04 3.14 -14.68
CA SER A 51 -4.23 4.45 -14.05
C SER A 51 -5.62 4.56 -13.43
N VAL A 52 -5.68 4.99 -12.18
CA VAL A 52 -6.91 5.32 -11.45
C VAL A 52 -7.02 6.83 -11.18
N SER A 53 -6.31 7.65 -11.98
CA SER A 53 -6.14 9.09 -11.72
C SER A 53 -5.63 9.32 -10.29
N SER A 54 -6.14 10.31 -9.58
CA SER A 54 -5.86 10.54 -8.16
C SER A 54 -6.77 9.74 -7.22
N TYR A 55 -7.68 8.88 -7.71
CA TYR A 55 -8.69 8.19 -6.89
C TYR A 55 -8.13 7.01 -6.08
N LEU A 56 -7.08 7.26 -5.28
CA LEU A 56 -6.50 6.31 -4.34
C LEU A 56 -6.44 6.90 -2.93
N HIS A 57 -6.70 6.05 -1.95
CA HIS A 57 -6.77 6.40 -0.54
C HIS A 57 -5.84 5.51 0.26
N TRP A 58 -5.20 6.07 1.28
CA TRP A 58 -4.31 5.38 2.21
C TRP A 58 -4.98 5.23 3.57
N TYR A 59 -4.91 4.03 4.13
CA TYR A 59 -5.43 3.70 5.45
C TYR A 59 -4.34 3.10 6.33
N LEU A 60 -4.45 3.34 7.63
CA LEU A 60 -3.72 2.62 8.67
C LEU A 60 -4.71 1.81 9.49
N GLN A 61 -4.46 0.51 9.61
CA GLN A 61 -5.18 -0.37 10.51
C GLN A 61 -4.26 -0.81 11.65
N LYS A 62 -4.67 -0.51 12.87
CA LYS A 62 -4.00 -1.03 14.07
C LYS A 62 -4.69 -2.31 14.55
N PRO A 63 -3.98 -3.21 15.26
CA PRO A 63 -4.57 -4.42 15.80
C PRO A 63 -5.85 -4.13 16.61
N GLY A 64 -6.96 -4.77 16.24
CA GLY A 64 -8.26 -4.61 16.90
C GLY A 64 -8.99 -3.28 16.62
N GLN A 65 -8.50 -2.45 15.69
CA GLN A 65 -9.13 -1.19 15.31
C GLN A 65 -9.65 -1.23 13.86
N ALA A 66 -10.66 -0.39 13.59
CA ALA A 66 -11.11 -0.16 12.22
C ALA A 66 -10.05 0.63 11.42
N PRO A 67 -9.97 0.46 10.09
CA PRO A 67 -9.07 1.24 9.25
C PRO A 67 -9.30 2.75 9.40
N GLN A 68 -8.23 3.49 9.71
CA GLN A 68 -8.23 4.95 9.77
C GLN A 68 -7.75 5.53 8.45
N LEU A 69 -8.54 6.43 7.85
CA LEU A 69 -8.14 7.16 6.64
C LEU A 69 -7.00 8.14 6.95
N LEU A 70 -5.88 8.03 6.22
CA LEU A 70 -4.71 8.91 6.35
C LEU A 70 -4.66 9.97 5.25
N VAL A 71 -4.76 9.54 4.00
CA VAL A 71 -4.68 10.40 2.81
C VAL A 71 -5.74 9.93 1.83
N TYR A 72 -6.50 10.87 1.26
CA TYR A 72 -7.49 10.63 0.22
C TYR A 72 -7.13 11.38 -1.06
N TYR A 73 -7.69 10.92 -2.18
CA TYR A 73 -7.38 11.45 -3.51
C TYR A 73 -5.87 11.61 -3.76
N ALA A 74 -5.09 10.58 -3.40
CA ALA A 74 -3.64 10.44 -3.51
C ALA A 74 -2.77 11.44 -2.74
N THR A 75 -3.23 12.67 -2.52
CA THR A 75 -2.42 13.77 -1.98
C THR A 75 -3.07 14.49 -0.80
N ASN A 76 -4.38 14.37 -0.60
CA ASN A 76 -5.08 15.17 0.42
C ASN A 76 -5.01 14.46 1.77
N ARG A 77 -4.26 15.01 2.71
CA ARG A 77 -4.19 14.48 4.07
C ARG A 77 -5.52 14.70 4.80
N GLN A 78 -6.03 13.67 5.47
CA GLN A 78 -7.25 13.74 6.25
C GLN A 78 -7.08 14.64 7.48
N SER A 79 -8.13 15.35 7.88
CA SER A 79 -8.11 16.20 9.08
C SER A 79 -7.76 15.40 10.33
N GLY A 80 -6.91 15.95 11.19
CA GLY A 80 -6.41 15.28 12.39
C GLY A 80 -5.24 14.30 12.16
N VAL A 81 -4.86 14.02 10.91
CA VAL A 81 -3.67 13.23 10.60
C VAL A 81 -2.42 14.11 10.67
N PRO A 82 -1.35 13.69 11.37
CA PRO A 82 -0.11 14.46 11.48
C PRO A 82 0.53 14.81 10.14
N ASP A 83 1.16 15.97 10.06
CA ASP A 83 1.79 16.49 8.83
C ASP A 83 2.94 15.64 8.29
N ARG A 84 3.57 14.83 9.16
CA ARG A 84 4.55 13.81 8.78
C ARG A 84 4.04 12.77 7.77
N PHE A 85 2.73 12.60 7.65
CA PHE A 85 2.12 11.76 6.61
C PHE A 85 1.87 12.58 5.35
N THR A 86 2.46 12.16 4.24
CA THR A 86 2.33 12.84 2.96
C THR A 86 2.08 11.83 1.85
N GLY A 87 1.09 12.11 0.99
CA GLY A 87 0.79 11.30 -0.18
C GLY A 87 1.28 11.95 -1.46
N SER A 88 1.71 11.13 -2.42
CA SER A 88 2.06 11.55 -3.77
C SER A 88 1.78 10.42 -4.77
N TYR A 89 1.74 10.75 -6.06
CA TYR A 89 1.59 9.75 -7.11
C TYR A 89 2.21 10.21 -8.43
N SER A 90 2.58 9.25 -9.26
CA SER A 90 3.04 9.44 -10.64
C SER A 90 2.54 8.28 -11.50
N GLY A 91 1.74 8.60 -12.52
CA GLY A 91 1.05 7.58 -13.32
C GLY A 91 0.17 6.69 -12.46
N ALA A 92 0.45 5.39 -12.44
CA ALA A 92 -0.27 4.39 -11.65
C ALA A 92 0.44 4.02 -10.34
N VAL A 93 1.53 4.72 -9.96
CA VAL A 93 2.30 4.45 -8.75
C VAL A 93 2.01 5.53 -7.72
N PHE A 94 1.57 5.11 -6.54
CA PHE A 94 1.19 5.94 -5.41
C PHE A 94 2.15 5.70 -4.26
N THR A 95 2.50 6.76 -3.55
CA THR A 95 3.44 6.70 -2.41
C THR A 95 2.81 7.37 -1.20
N LEU A 96 2.84 6.69 -0.06
CA LEU A 96 2.67 7.28 1.25
C LEU A 96 4.05 7.41 1.90
N LYS A 97 4.47 8.63 2.19
CA LYS A 97 5.70 8.91 2.92
C LYS A 97 5.38 9.32 4.35
N ILE A 98 6.10 8.72 5.29
CA ILE A 98 6.03 9.02 6.72
C ILE A 98 7.42 9.48 7.15
N THR A 99 7.53 10.72 7.64
CA THR A 99 8.80 11.27 8.14
C THR A 99 8.83 11.30 9.67
N GLY A 100 9.93 10.87 10.29
CA GLY A 100 10.01 10.87 11.74
C GLY A 100 9.05 9.85 12.36
N VAL A 101 9.11 8.61 11.88
CA VAL A 101 8.24 7.49 12.30
C VAL A 101 8.21 7.37 13.83
N GLN A 102 7.02 7.22 14.38
CA GLN A 102 6.77 7.09 15.82
C GLN A 102 6.26 5.68 16.14
N ALA A 103 6.29 5.30 17.43
CA ALA A 103 5.88 3.95 17.83
C ALA A 103 4.39 3.69 17.56
N GLU A 104 3.56 4.72 17.67
CA GLU A 104 2.14 4.69 17.35
C GLU A 104 1.83 4.52 15.86
N ASP A 105 2.80 4.72 14.98
CA ASP A 105 2.64 4.56 13.53
C ASP A 105 2.74 3.07 13.11
N ALA A 106 2.99 2.15 14.06
CA ALA A 106 3.00 0.73 13.81
C ALA A 106 1.58 0.19 13.51
N GLY A 107 1.45 -0.50 12.38
CA GLY A 107 0.22 -1.14 11.93
C GLY A 107 0.30 -1.53 10.46
N ASP A 108 -0.81 -2.03 9.95
CA ASP A 108 -0.94 -2.42 8.55
C ASP A 108 -1.41 -1.22 7.72
N TYR A 109 -0.71 -0.96 6.62
CA TYR A 109 -1.02 0.13 5.71
C TYR A 109 -1.65 -0.42 4.44
N TYR A 110 -2.78 0.13 4.03
CA TYR A 110 -3.53 -0.31 2.86
C TYR A 110 -3.80 0.84 1.90
N CYS A 111 -3.68 0.57 0.60
CA CYS A 111 -4.17 1.45 -0.44
C CYS A 111 -5.49 0.92 -1.02
N GLN A 112 -6.40 1.81 -1.36
CA GLN A 112 -7.68 1.45 -1.99
C GLN A 112 -8.02 2.45 -3.08
N GLN A 113 -8.36 1.94 -4.27
CA GLN A 113 -8.82 2.78 -5.38
C GLN A 113 -10.34 2.96 -5.34
N SER A 114 -10.83 4.12 -5.79
CA SER A 114 -12.26 4.43 -5.92
C SER A 114 -12.64 4.96 -7.31
N ASN A 115 -11.84 4.66 -8.33
CA ASN A 115 -12.08 5.07 -9.72
C ASN A 115 -13.11 4.16 -10.41
N SER A 116 -13.10 2.87 -10.09
CA SER A 116 -14.00 1.89 -10.70
C SER A 116 -14.39 0.80 -9.72
N PHE A 117 -15.53 0.16 -9.98
CA PHE A 117 -15.95 -1.03 -9.26
C PHE A 117 -15.40 -2.30 -9.92
N PRO A 118 -15.16 -3.38 -9.17
CA PRO A 118 -15.23 -3.46 -7.71
C PRO A 118 -14.09 -2.68 -7.04
N LEU A 119 -14.34 -2.19 -5.82
CA LEU A 119 -13.27 -1.60 -5.01
C LEU A 119 -12.26 -2.68 -4.63
N THR A 120 -10.98 -2.35 -4.68
CA THR A 120 -9.91 -3.23 -4.22
C THR A 120 -9.77 -3.06 -2.71
N GLN A 121 -9.77 -4.17 -1.97
CA GLN A 121 -9.59 -4.21 -0.53
C GLN A 121 -8.24 -4.82 -0.20
#